data_AF-A0A847F687-F1
#
_entry.id   AF-A0A847F687-F1
#
_cell.length_a   1.000
_cell.length_b   1.000
_cell.length_c   1.000
_cell.angle_alpha   90.00
_cell.angle_beta   90.00
_cell.angle_gamma   90.00
#
_symmetry.space_group_name_H-M   'P 1'
#
loop_
_entity.id
_entity.type
_entity.pdbx_description
1 polymer ?
#
loop_
_entity_poly.entity_id
_entity_poly.type
_entity_poly.pdbx_seq_one_letter_code
_entity_poly.pdbx_strand_id
1 'polypeptide(L)'
;MSTSLEILPDTQSGASARSLRSRLIAIFAVSQVLAMVGSAIYRLTPLALEPILDGSLTPPLTVAMVMWVIFNAYAEGYRGFQKRFSPRTVARAAYLGENPRPLDVLFALPFSMGLYFANRRQLIVSWVFLLGLAALITFVRALPQPYRGIIDAGVVIGLGWGALSLVYSLYRYLVTGDVEMDPELPEHAAGR
;
A
#
# COMPACT_ATOMS: atom_id res chain seq x y z
N MET A 1 10.49 -36.56 -47.89
CA MET A 1 9.28 -36.40 -47.05
C MET A 1 9.78 -36.00 -45.66
N SER A 2 10.10 -34.72 -45.45
CA SER A 2 9.27 -33.73 -44.73
C SER A 2 8.94 -34.24 -43.32
N THR A 3 9.87 -34.17 -42.36
CA THR A 3 10.20 -33.01 -41.49
C THR A 3 8.97 -32.47 -40.76
N SER A 4 8.66 -33.07 -39.60
CA SER A 4 7.71 -32.53 -38.64
C SER A 4 8.45 -31.51 -37.77
N LEU A 5 8.18 -30.22 -37.99
CA LEU A 5 8.62 -29.15 -37.10
C LEU A 5 7.85 -29.26 -35.78
N GLU A 6 8.56 -29.60 -34.71
CA GLU A 6 8.10 -29.51 -33.34
C GLU A 6 8.01 -28.02 -32.96
N ILE A 7 6.79 -27.48 -32.96
CA ILE A 7 6.52 -26.11 -32.52
C ILE A 7 6.61 -26.11 -30.99
N LEU A 8 7.75 -25.65 -30.48
CA LEU A 8 7.89 -25.31 -29.06
C LEU A 8 6.94 -24.14 -28.73
N PRO A 9 6.24 -24.17 -27.58
CA PRO A 9 5.42 -23.04 -27.17
C PRO A 9 6.31 -21.82 -26.95
N ASP A 10 5.92 -20.71 -27.60
CA ASP A 10 6.52 -19.39 -27.38
C ASP A 10 6.58 -19.11 -25.89
N THR A 11 7.81 -19.04 -25.37
CA THR A 11 8.06 -18.42 -24.08
C THR A 11 7.64 -16.96 -24.23
N GLN A 12 6.46 -16.64 -23.70
CA GLN A 12 5.94 -15.28 -23.68
C GLN A 12 6.98 -14.37 -23.06
N SER A 13 7.66 -13.60 -23.90
CA SER A 13 8.51 -12.48 -23.53
C SER A 13 7.59 -11.36 -23.02
N GLY A 14 7.12 -11.52 -21.78
CA GLY A 14 6.15 -10.64 -21.10
C GLY A 14 6.64 -9.21 -20.81
N ALA A 15 7.82 -8.82 -21.31
CA ALA A 15 8.28 -7.42 -21.34
C ALA A 15 7.73 -6.65 -22.56
N SER A 16 6.57 -7.07 -23.09
CA SER A 16 5.79 -6.35 -24.08
C SER A 16 5.67 -4.87 -23.68
N ALA A 17 6.00 -3.98 -24.62
CA ALA A 17 6.11 -2.55 -24.44
C ALA A 17 4.81 -1.91 -23.90
N ARG A 18 4.57 -1.99 -22.59
CA ARG A 18 3.46 -1.28 -21.94
C ARG A 18 3.57 0.19 -22.28
N SER A 19 2.49 0.74 -22.83
CA SER A 19 2.50 2.11 -23.36
C SER A 19 2.90 3.11 -22.26
N LEU A 20 3.61 4.18 -22.65
CA LEU A 20 3.99 5.25 -21.72
C LEU A 20 2.78 5.77 -20.92
N ARG A 21 1.61 5.85 -21.58
CA ARG A 21 0.34 6.23 -20.94
C ARG A 21 -0.03 5.31 -19.78
N SER A 22 0.11 4.00 -19.95
CA SER A 22 -0.19 3.03 -18.88
C SER A 22 0.69 3.25 -17.66
N ARG A 23 2.01 3.42 -17.88
CA ARG A 23 2.97 3.70 -16.81
C ARG A 23 2.67 5.02 -16.08
N LEU A 24 2.32 6.08 -16.83
CA LEU A 24 1.95 7.38 -16.26
C LEU A 24 0.68 7.29 -15.40
N ILE A 25 -0.32 6.52 -15.82
CA ILE A 25 -1.53 6.28 -15.03
C ILE A 25 -1.21 5.50 -13.75
N ALA A 26 -0.35 4.48 -13.82
CA ALA A 26 0.09 3.74 -12.64
C ALA A 26 0.85 4.63 -11.64
N ILE A 27 1.76 5.48 -12.15
CA ILE A 27 2.47 6.48 -11.33
C ILE A 27 1.48 7.45 -10.68
N PHE A 28 0.51 7.96 -11.44
CA PHE A 28 -0.53 8.85 -10.94
C PHE A 28 -1.40 8.20 -9.85
N ALA A 29 -1.75 6.93 -10.01
CA ALA A 29 -2.53 6.20 -9.01
C ALA A 29 -1.72 6.01 -7.70
N VAL A 30 -0.46 5.58 -7.82
CA VAL A 30 0.43 5.37 -6.66
C VAL A 30 0.80 6.70 -5.98
N SER A 31 0.96 7.79 -6.74
CA SER A 31 1.27 9.10 -6.15
C SER A 31 0.15 9.62 -5.26
N GLN A 32 -1.12 9.35 -5.60
CA GLN A 32 -2.25 9.68 -4.72
C GLN A 32 -2.22 8.89 -3.40
N VAL A 33 -1.85 7.60 -3.47
CA VAL A 33 -1.68 6.76 -2.26
C VAL A 33 -0.54 7.30 -1.40
N LEU A 34 0.59 7.63 -2.01
CA LEU A 34 1.74 8.23 -1.32
C LEU A 34 1.40 9.59 -0.72
N ALA A 35 0.62 10.44 -1.40
CA ALA A 35 0.16 11.71 -0.87
C ALA A 35 -0.74 11.52 0.36
N MET A 36 -1.66 10.53 0.33
CA MET A 36 -2.50 10.20 1.47
C MET A 36 -1.67 9.72 2.67
N VAL A 37 -0.74 8.78 2.45
CA VAL A 37 0.15 8.24 3.50
C VAL A 37 1.08 9.32 4.04
N GLY A 38 1.70 10.11 3.16
CA GLY A 38 2.56 11.23 3.54
C GLY A 38 1.83 12.30 4.35
N SER A 39 0.57 12.60 4.00
CA SER A 39 -0.29 13.50 4.78
C SER A 39 -0.58 12.94 6.18
N ALA A 40 -0.77 11.63 6.32
CA ALA A 40 -0.93 10.99 7.62
C ALA A 40 0.36 11.08 8.46
N ILE A 41 1.51 10.74 7.87
CA ILE A 41 2.83 10.87 8.53
C ILE A 41 3.03 12.32 9.02
N TYR A 42 2.84 13.31 8.15
CA TYR A 42 3.01 14.72 8.50
C TYR A 42 2.17 15.16 9.71
N ARG A 43 0.92 14.69 9.81
CA ARG A 43 0.03 15.01 10.93
C ARG A 43 0.38 14.27 12.22
N LEU A 44 0.86 13.03 12.12
CA LEU A 44 1.11 12.17 13.28
C LEU A 44 2.51 12.37 13.89
N THR A 45 3.51 12.68 13.08
CA THR A 45 4.89 12.92 13.55
C THR A 45 5.01 13.91 14.70
N PRO A 46 4.41 15.12 14.68
CA PRO A 46 4.55 16.04 15.80
C PRO A 46 3.97 15.47 17.11
N LEU A 47 2.86 14.72 17.02
CA LEU A 47 2.22 14.07 18.17
C LEU A 47 3.05 12.91 18.73
N ALA A 48 3.73 12.18 17.84
CA ALA A 48 4.65 11.11 18.20
C ALA A 48 5.94 11.61 18.87
N LEU A 49 6.41 12.80 18.46
CA LEU A 49 7.61 13.41 19.03
C LEU A 49 7.35 14.18 20.32
N GLU A 50 6.13 14.66 20.55
CA GLU A 50 5.76 15.47 21.72
C GLU A 50 6.26 14.86 23.05
N PRO A 51 6.04 13.56 23.36
CA PRO A 51 6.53 12.97 24.61
C PRO A 51 8.05 12.94 24.79
N ILE A 52 8.78 12.94 23.67
CA ILE A 52 10.24 12.95 23.65
C ILE A 52 10.74 14.38 23.91
N LEU A 53 10.09 15.35 23.28
CA LEU A 53 10.49 16.76 23.32
C LEU A 53 10.14 17.43 24.66
N ASP A 54 9.01 17.07 25.26
CA ASP A 54 8.56 17.62 26.55
C ASP A 54 9.14 16.88 27.77
N GLY A 55 9.81 15.74 27.55
CA GLY A 55 10.41 14.93 28.60
C GLY A 55 9.41 14.15 29.45
N SER A 56 8.16 13.99 29.01
CA SER A 56 7.10 13.25 29.72
C SER A 56 7.31 11.73 29.72
N LEU A 57 8.25 11.22 28.92
CA LEU A 57 8.60 9.80 28.88
C LEU A 57 9.43 9.39 30.11
N THR A 58 8.78 8.67 31.02
CA THR A 58 9.47 7.93 32.07
C THR A 58 10.26 6.75 31.48
N PRO A 59 11.33 6.24 32.13
CA PRO A 59 12.12 5.13 31.58
C PRO A 59 11.30 3.88 31.18
N PRO A 60 10.28 3.44 31.97
CA PRO A 60 9.41 2.34 31.54
C PRO A 60 8.61 2.66 30.27
N LEU A 61 8.14 3.90 30.12
CA LEU A 61 7.39 4.34 28.94
C LEU A 61 8.28 4.46 27.71
N THR A 62 9.55 4.86 27.88
CA THR A 62 10.54 4.83 26.80
C THR A 62 10.76 3.40 26.30
N VAL A 63 10.90 2.44 27.21
CA VAL A 63 11.03 1.01 26.83
C VAL A 63 9.77 0.53 26.11
N ALA A 64 8.59 0.87 26.62
CA ALA A 64 7.31 0.55 25.97
C ALA A 64 7.23 1.15 24.56
N MET A 65 7.67 2.40 24.38
CA MET A 65 7.69 3.06 23.07
C MET A 65 8.62 2.37 22.08
N VAL A 66 9.85 2.03 22.50
CA VAL A 66 10.80 1.32 21.65
C VAL A 66 10.24 -0.04 21.23
N MET A 67 9.69 -0.81 22.17
CA MET A 67 9.07 -2.10 21.84
C MET A 67 7.88 -1.95 20.90
N TRP A 68 7.04 -0.94 21.11
CA TRP A 68 5.89 -0.65 20.27
C TRP A 68 6.31 -0.26 18.84
N VAL A 69 7.35 0.57 18.70
CA VAL A 69 7.92 0.95 17.41
C VAL A 69 8.47 -0.25 16.66
N ILE A 70 9.25 -1.11 17.32
CA ILE A 70 9.80 -2.34 16.71
C ILE A 70 8.66 -3.27 16.27
N PHE A 71 7.66 -3.45 17.13
CA PHE A 71 6.49 -4.27 16.81
C PHE A 71 5.76 -3.73 15.57
N ASN A 72 5.50 -2.43 15.48
CA ASN A 72 4.80 -1.83 14.34
C ASN A 72 5.63 -1.85 13.06
N ALA A 73 6.95 -1.61 13.15
CA ALA A 73 7.85 -1.75 12.01
C ALA A 73 7.72 -3.15 11.38
N TYR A 74 7.65 -4.21 12.20
CA TYR A 74 7.46 -5.57 11.71
C TYR A 74 6.01 -5.88 11.30
N ALA A 75 5.04 -5.62 12.19
CA ALA A 75 3.66 -6.03 12.01
C ALA A 75 2.96 -5.22 10.90
N GLU A 76 3.05 -3.90 10.96
CA GLU A 76 2.44 -3.02 9.97
C GLU A 76 3.39 -2.77 8.81
N GLY A 77 4.63 -2.35 9.05
CA GLY A 77 5.59 -2.02 7.99
C GLY A 77 5.91 -3.22 7.08
N TYR A 78 6.49 -4.27 7.65
CA TYR A 78 6.93 -5.43 6.87
C TYR A 78 5.79 -6.37 6.47
N ARG A 79 5.00 -6.88 7.42
CA ARG A 79 3.94 -7.86 7.10
C ARG A 79 2.71 -7.24 6.45
N GLY A 80 2.30 -6.06 6.91
CA GLY A 80 1.13 -5.35 6.40
C GLY A 80 1.42 -4.67 5.07
N PHE A 81 2.33 -3.68 5.08
CA PHE A 81 2.58 -2.85 3.92
C PHE A 81 3.41 -3.57 2.87
N GLN A 82 4.65 -3.94 3.20
CA GLN A 82 5.60 -4.46 2.22
C GLN A 82 5.15 -5.78 1.58
N LYS A 83 4.65 -6.75 2.36
CA LYS A 83 4.26 -8.06 1.81
C LYS A 83 2.89 -8.10 1.15
N ARG A 84 1.97 -7.19 1.49
CA ARG A 84 0.56 -7.29 1.06
C ARG A 84 0.06 -6.02 0.41
N PHE A 85 0.05 -4.90 1.13
CA PHE A 85 -0.56 -3.67 0.62
C PHE A 85 0.18 -3.10 -0.60
N SER A 86 1.49 -2.92 -0.52
CA SER A 86 2.32 -2.29 -1.56
C SER A 86 2.29 -3.05 -2.89
N PRO A 87 2.60 -4.37 -2.94
CA PRO A 87 2.55 -5.12 -4.19
C PRO A 87 1.14 -5.16 -4.81
N ARG A 88 0.09 -5.33 -3.99
CA ARG A 88 -1.30 -5.31 -4.46
C ARG A 88 -1.72 -3.94 -5.00
N THR A 89 -1.33 -2.86 -4.32
CA THR A 89 -1.64 -1.48 -4.75
C THR A 89 -1.02 -1.18 -6.11
N VAL A 90 0.24 -1.60 -6.32
CA VAL A 90 0.94 -1.46 -7.60
C VAL A 90 0.32 -2.36 -8.67
N ALA A 91 -0.05 -3.60 -8.35
CA ALA A 91 -0.74 -4.49 -9.29
C ALA A 91 -2.05 -3.89 -9.80
N ARG A 92 -2.84 -3.29 -8.89
CA ARG A 92 -4.08 -2.60 -9.26
C ARG A 92 -3.81 -1.32 -10.07
N ALA A 93 -2.80 -0.54 -9.71
CA ALA A 93 -2.39 0.63 -10.47
C ALA A 93 -1.92 0.28 -11.89
N ALA A 94 -1.17 -0.83 -12.03
CA ALA A 94 -0.74 -1.37 -13.31
C ALA A 94 -1.95 -1.79 -14.18
N TYR A 95 -2.90 -2.52 -13.60
CA TYR A 95 -4.14 -2.90 -14.29
C TYR A 95 -4.92 -1.67 -14.77
N LEU A 96 -5.04 -0.63 -13.93
CA LEU A 96 -5.70 0.62 -14.30
C LEU A 96 -5.01 1.34 -15.46
N GLY A 97 -3.68 1.28 -15.52
CA GLY A 97 -2.91 1.81 -16.64
C GLY A 97 -3.17 1.07 -17.95
N GLU A 98 -3.37 -0.24 -17.90
CA GLU A 98 -3.66 -1.09 -19.07
C GLU A 98 -5.11 -1.01 -19.52
N ASN A 99 -6.03 -0.82 -18.57
CA ASN A 99 -7.46 -0.76 -18.80
C ASN A 99 -8.03 0.59 -18.35
N PRO A 100 -7.59 1.73 -18.93
CA PRO A 100 -7.93 3.04 -18.41
C PRO A 100 -9.37 3.41 -18.72
N ARG A 101 -10.22 3.35 -17.70
CA ARG A 101 -11.58 3.91 -17.74
C ARG A 101 -11.55 5.31 -17.10
N PRO A 102 -12.13 6.35 -17.73
CA PRO A 102 -12.02 7.74 -17.24
C PRO A 102 -12.42 7.91 -15.77
N LEU A 103 -13.52 7.28 -15.36
CA LEU A 103 -13.98 7.32 -13.97
C LEU A 103 -13.01 6.61 -13.03
N ASP A 104 -12.41 5.49 -13.46
CA ASP A 104 -11.48 4.73 -12.61
C ASP A 104 -10.13 5.43 -12.45
N VAL A 105 -9.70 6.17 -13.47
CA VAL A 105 -8.53 7.04 -13.38
C VAL A 105 -8.79 8.24 -12.46
N LEU A 106 -9.98 8.84 -12.52
CA LEU A 106 -10.37 9.91 -11.60
C LEU A 106 -10.38 9.41 -10.14
N PHE A 107 -10.88 8.20 -9.92
CA PHE A 107 -10.94 7.53 -8.61
C PHE A 107 -9.75 6.58 -8.39
N ALA A 108 -8.57 6.91 -8.92
CA ALA A 108 -7.42 6.00 -8.87
C ALA A 108 -6.98 5.66 -7.43
N LEU A 109 -7.05 6.60 -6.47
CA LEU A 109 -6.76 6.32 -5.06
C LEU A 109 -7.64 5.18 -4.48
N PRO A 110 -8.98 5.31 -4.43
CA PRO A 110 -9.83 4.24 -3.92
C PRO A 110 -9.80 2.99 -4.80
N PHE A 111 -9.52 3.12 -6.11
CA PHE A 111 -9.32 1.98 -7.00
C PHE A 111 -8.11 1.16 -6.56
N SER A 112 -6.94 1.79 -6.45
CA SER A 112 -5.68 1.12 -6.09
C SER A 112 -5.70 0.52 -4.69
N MET A 113 -6.45 1.12 -3.76
CA MET A 113 -6.65 0.55 -2.42
C MET A 113 -7.56 -0.68 -2.40
N GLY A 114 -8.36 -0.90 -3.45
CA GLY A 114 -9.33 -2.00 -3.52
C GLY A 114 -10.64 -1.68 -2.79
N LEU A 115 -10.99 -0.39 -2.65
CA LEU A 115 -12.24 0.05 -2.02
C LEU A 115 -13.47 -0.15 -2.93
N TYR A 116 -13.23 -0.26 -4.24
CA TYR A 116 -14.23 -0.64 -5.23
C TYR A 116 -13.56 -1.39 -6.39
N PHE A 117 -14.36 -2.02 -7.25
CA PHE A 117 -13.87 -2.84 -8.37
C PHE A 117 -12.83 -3.88 -7.93
N ALA A 118 -13.18 -4.64 -6.90
CA ALA A 118 -12.39 -5.76 -6.38
C ALA A 118 -13.32 -6.95 -6.14
N ASN A 119 -12.74 -8.14 -5.95
CA ASN A 119 -13.54 -9.30 -5.54
C ASN A 119 -14.22 -9.07 -4.18
N ARG A 120 -15.27 -9.84 -3.89
CA ARG A 120 -16.10 -9.64 -2.68
C ARG A 120 -15.29 -9.72 -1.40
N ARG A 121 -14.36 -10.66 -1.32
CA ARG A 121 -13.46 -10.83 -0.17
C ARG A 121 -12.64 -9.56 0.07
N GLN A 122 -12.01 -9.03 -0.97
CA GLN A 122 -11.15 -7.86 -0.87
C GLN A 122 -11.94 -6.58 -0.56
N LEU A 123 -13.16 -6.43 -1.06
CA LEU A 123 -14.05 -5.34 -0.68
C LEU A 123 -14.36 -5.39 0.82
N ILE A 124 -14.76 -6.55 1.35
CA ILE A 124 -15.05 -6.73 2.78
C ILE A 124 -13.80 -6.40 3.61
N VAL A 125 -12.65 -6.95 3.24
CA VAL A 125 -11.37 -6.69 3.95
C VAL A 125 -11.03 -5.21 3.95
N SER A 126 -11.16 -4.52 2.81
CA SER A 126 -10.79 -3.11 2.68
C SER A 126 -11.73 -2.21 3.49
N TRP A 127 -13.04 -2.45 3.45
CA TRP A 127 -14.02 -1.66 4.20
C TRP A 127 -13.95 -1.93 5.71
N VAL A 128 -13.79 -3.19 6.14
CA VAL A 128 -13.59 -3.51 7.55
C VAL A 128 -12.30 -2.89 8.08
N PHE A 129 -11.21 -2.96 7.30
CA PHE A 129 -9.95 -2.32 7.67
C PHE A 129 -10.09 -0.80 7.77
N LEU A 130 -10.74 -0.16 6.79
CA LEU A 130 -10.92 1.30 6.78
C LEU A 130 -11.77 1.78 7.96
N LEU A 131 -12.91 1.12 8.21
CA LEU A 131 -13.79 1.45 9.33
C LEU A 131 -13.13 1.16 10.68
N GLY A 132 -12.43 0.03 10.80
CA GLY A 132 -11.67 -0.34 11.99
C GLY A 132 -10.55 0.65 12.29
N LEU A 133 -9.80 1.07 11.27
CA LEU A 133 -8.74 2.09 11.39
C LEU A 133 -9.33 3.44 11.81
N ALA A 134 -10.46 3.87 11.22
CA ALA A 134 -11.12 5.10 11.60
C ALA A 134 -11.60 5.09 13.07
N ALA A 135 -12.17 3.96 13.51
CA ALA A 135 -12.56 3.77 14.92
C ALA A 135 -11.35 3.79 15.86
N LEU A 136 -10.26 3.08 15.49
CA LEU A 136 -9.02 3.06 16.26
C LEU A 136 -8.39 4.45 16.38
N ILE A 137 -8.31 5.21 15.29
CA ILE A 137 -7.80 6.59 15.33
C ILE A 137 -8.64 7.46 16.25
N THR A 138 -9.97 7.32 16.20
CA THR A 138 -10.88 8.08 17.07
C THR A 138 -10.63 7.75 18.54
N PHE A 139 -10.41 6.47 18.86
CA PHE A 139 -10.06 6.03 20.21
C PHE A 139 -8.69 6.57 20.66
N VAL A 140 -7.64 6.42 19.84
CA VAL A 140 -6.28 6.87 20.17
C VAL A 140 -6.23 8.38 20.39
N ARG A 141 -7.02 9.16 19.64
CA ARG A 141 -7.13 10.62 19.83
C ARG A 141 -7.68 11.03 21.20
N ALA A 142 -8.43 10.16 21.87
CA ALA A 142 -8.95 10.43 23.21
C ALA A 142 -7.92 10.15 24.33
N LEU A 143 -6.78 9.54 23.99
CA LEU A 143 -5.74 9.25 24.97
C LEU A 143 -4.91 10.51 25.29
N PRO A 144 -4.57 10.75 26.56
CA PRO A 144 -3.67 11.82 26.94
C PRO A 144 -2.23 11.50 26.52
N GLN A 145 -1.38 12.53 26.42
CA GLN A 145 0.07 12.32 26.35
C GLN A 145 0.57 11.73 27.69
N PRO A 146 1.58 10.85 27.67
CA PRO A 146 2.42 10.44 26.54
C PRO A 146 1.90 9.21 25.75
N TYR A 147 0.79 8.59 26.18
CA TYR A 147 0.31 7.32 25.61
C TYR A 147 -0.07 7.43 24.14
N ARG A 148 -0.70 8.54 23.76
CA ARG A 148 -1.02 8.82 22.35
C ARG A 148 0.24 8.89 21.50
N GLY A 149 1.24 9.65 21.93
CA GLY A 149 2.50 9.79 21.18
C GLY A 149 3.25 8.47 21.05
N ILE A 150 3.21 7.60 22.06
CA ILE A 150 3.76 6.24 21.96
C ILE A 150 3.08 5.46 20.83
N ILE A 151 1.73 5.47 20.79
CA ILE A 151 0.99 4.73 19.76
C ILE A 151 1.28 5.31 18.37
N ASP A 152 1.18 6.63 18.24
CA ASP A 152 1.39 7.36 16.98
C ASP A 152 2.84 7.18 16.47
N ALA A 153 3.84 7.04 17.35
CA ALA A 153 5.23 6.75 16.95
C ALA A 153 5.37 5.42 16.22
N GLY A 154 4.68 4.37 16.71
CA GLY A 154 4.64 3.07 16.01
C GLY A 154 3.99 3.19 14.63
N VAL A 155 2.86 3.88 14.55
CA VAL A 155 2.13 4.10 13.28
C VAL A 155 2.97 4.90 12.28
N VAL A 156 3.65 5.97 12.71
CA VAL A 156 4.51 6.78 11.85
C VAL A 156 5.63 5.94 11.23
N ILE A 157 6.26 5.06 12.02
CA ILE A 157 7.30 4.15 11.52
C ILE A 157 6.72 3.11 10.54
N GLY A 158 5.57 2.53 10.87
CA GLY A 158 4.86 1.59 10.00
C GLY A 158 4.48 2.23 8.65
N LEU A 159 3.91 3.44 8.67
CA LEU A 159 3.55 4.20 7.48
C LEU A 159 4.77 4.65 6.67
N GLY A 160 5.85 5.07 7.33
CA GLY A 160 7.11 5.44 6.68
C GLY A 160 7.71 4.25 5.92
N TRP A 161 7.78 3.09 6.58
CA TRP A 161 8.18 1.83 5.93
C TRP A 161 7.24 1.49 4.77
N GLY A 162 5.93 1.64 4.96
CA GLY A 162 4.93 1.40 3.95
C GLY A 162 5.11 2.26 2.71
N ALA A 163 5.33 3.56 2.87
CA ALA A 163 5.60 4.48 1.78
C ALA A 163 6.86 4.08 0.99
N LEU A 164 7.96 3.75 1.68
CA LEU A 164 9.19 3.27 1.05
C LEU A 164 8.97 1.97 0.27
N SER A 165 8.26 1.01 0.86
CA SER A 165 7.95 -0.27 0.20
C SER A 165 7.05 -0.08 -1.04
N LEU A 166 6.13 0.89 -1.00
CA LEU A 166 5.26 1.22 -2.12
C LEU A 166 6.04 1.85 -3.28
N VAL A 167 6.97 2.76 -2.97
CA VAL A 167 7.91 3.32 -3.96
C VAL A 167 8.76 2.21 -4.56
N TYR A 168 9.28 1.29 -3.74
CA TYR A 168 10.08 0.16 -4.22
C TYR A 168 9.28 -0.77 -5.16
N SER A 169 8.06 -1.16 -4.80
CA SER A 169 7.23 -1.99 -5.68
C SER A 169 6.86 -1.26 -6.97
N LEU A 170 6.59 0.05 -6.93
CA LEU A 170 6.36 0.85 -8.14
C LEU A 170 7.61 0.89 -9.02
N TYR A 171 8.78 1.16 -8.43
CA TYR A 171 10.05 1.17 -9.15
C TYR A 171 10.29 -0.17 -9.84
N ARG A 172 10.11 -1.29 -9.13
CA ARG A 172 10.24 -2.63 -9.73
C ARG A 172 9.29 -2.83 -10.90
N TYR A 173 8.02 -2.48 -10.73
CA TYR A 173 7.04 -2.55 -11.81
C TYR A 173 7.44 -1.71 -13.03
N LEU A 174 7.96 -0.49 -12.83
CA LEU A 174 8.38 0.37 -13.94
C LEU A 174 9.61 -0.16 -14.69
N VAL A 175 10.51 -0.87 -13.99
CA VAL A 175 11.72 -1.43 -14.57
C VAL A 175 11.46 -2.77 -15.24
N THR A 176 10.79 -3.72 -14.56
CA THR A 176 10.61 -5.09 -15.07
C THR A 176 9.31 -5.25 -15.85
N GLY A 177 8.31 -4.40 -15.59
CA GLY A 177 6.96 -4.57 -16.11
C GLY A 177 6.14 -5.61 -15.34
N ASP A 178 6.71 -6.27 -14.33
CA ASP A 178 6.03 -7.35 -13.61
C ASP A 178 5.27 -6.84 -12.40
N VAL A 179 4.14 -7.49 -12.11
CA VAL A 179 3.38 -7.29 -10.88
C VAL A 179 3.60 -8.48 -9.96
N GLU A 180 3.77 -8.20 -8.66
CA GLU A 180 4.13 -9.22 -7.67
C GLU A 180 2.95 -10.04 -7.17
N MET A 181 1.75 -9.51 -7.33
CA MET A 181 0.55 -10.02 -6.69
C MET A 181 -0.64 -9.84 -7.63
N ASP A 182 -1.63 -10.72 -7.48
CA ASP A 182 -2.92 -10.58 -8.16
C ASP A 182 -3.58 -9.24 -7.74
N PRO A 183 -4.06 -8.42 -8.70
CA PRO A 183 -4.83 -7.21 -8.41
C PRO A 183 -6.20 -7.46 -7.73
N GLU A 184 -6.64 -8.72 -7.56
CA GLU A 184 -7.87 -9.12 -6.87
C GLU A 184 -9.13 -8.48 -7.49
N LEU A 185 -9.22 -8.57 -8.81
CA LEU A 185 -10.31 -8.02 -9.60
C LEU A 185 -11.62 -8.80 -9.41
N PRO A 186 -12.78 -8.23 -9.78
CA PRO A 186 -14.04 -8.96 -9.79
C PRO A 186 -13.96 -10.22 -10.67
N GLU A 187 -14.68 -11.28 -10.29
CA GLU A 187 -14.65 -12.58 -11.00
C GLU A 187 -14.99 -12.46 -12.50
N HIS A 188 -15.90 -11.55 -12.86
CA HIS A 188 -16.29 -11.30 -14.25
C HIS A 188 -15.21 -10.55 -15.07
N ALA A 189 -14.21 -9.97 -14.42
CA ALA A 189 -13.08 -9.27 -15.03
C ALA A 189 -11.80 -10.12 -15.02
N ALA A 190 -11.73 -11.20 -14.22
CA ALA A 190 -10.56 -12.07 -14.08
C ALA A 190 -10.39 -13.11 -15.21
N GLY A 191 -11.39 -13.23 -16.12
CA GLY A 191 -11.39 -14.19 -17.23
C GLY A 191 -11.26 -13.56 -18.63
N ARG A 192 -10.73 -12.34 -18.74
CA ARG A 192 -10.44 -11.67 -20.03
C ARG A 192 -8.95 -11.51 -20.23
#